data_AF-A0A2V0NWH3-F1
#
_entry.id   AF-A0A2V0NWH3-F1
#
_cell.length_a   1.000
_cell.length_b   1.000
_cell.length_c   1.000
_cell.angle_alpha   90.00
_cell.angle_beta   90.00
_cell.angle_gamma   90.00
#
_symmetry.space_group_name_H-M   'P 1'
#
loop_
_entity.id
_entity.type
_entity.pdbx_description
1 polymer ?
#
loop_
_entity_poly.entity_id
_entity_poly.type
_entity_poly.pdbx_seq_one_letter_code
_entity_poly.pdbx_strand_id
1 'polypeptide(L)'
;MQPNSWLGSAGSLQPQQRAARAHAAAWRRAAGASAAATVLCMAAAEPAHARSGAAKRPPRVQQILDHLKSHPMGVTSQPLQYDAEPSTQLPPCVTGLSPDDALPPPRRGGGGDEAAEAGPPVRGSPAARDAAYVHALIHRQEGSCDGEFGSGFSNANYWYAAAAAATHPIAPPLAAAARAAAGADPELRRHADALGAGGGFDAPRFVSLCQRAAGAGAGAGARDAALPAFCERVMASEVRLLLDHCYAAAAGGGAR
;
A
#
# COMPACT_ATOMS: atom_id res chain seq x y z
N MET A 1 30.85 -42.01 7.72
CA MET A 1 29.60 -41.23 7.76
C MET A 1 29.34 -40.83 9.20
N GLN A 2 29.48 -39.54 9.53
CA GLN A 2 29.09 -39.01 10.83
C GLN A 2 27.80 -38.21 10.69
N PRO A 3 26.85 -38.30 11.65
CA PRO A 3 25.60 -37.56 11.58
C PRO A 3 25.81 -36.09 11.99
N ASN A 4 25.33 -35.18 11.14
CA ASN A 4 25.23 -33.75 11.44
C ASN A 4 24.11 -33.52 12.48
N SER A 5 24.48 -33.03 13.67
CA SER A 5 23.55 -32.52 14.67
C SER A 5 23.26 -31.03 14.42
N TRP A 6 22.21 -30.74 13.66
CA TRP A 6 21.58 -29.41 13.62
C TRP A 6 20.55 -29.28 14.75
N LEU A 7 21.01 -29.02 15.96
CA LEU A 7 20.17 -28.49 17.04
C LEU A 7 20.54 -27.01 17.19
N GLY A 8 19.74 -26.15 16.57
CA GLY A 8 19.91 -24.70 16.63
C GLY A 8 19.67 -24.17 18.04
N SER A 9 20.72 -23.63 18.66
CA SER A 9 20.59 -22.78 19.84
C SER A 9 19.68 -21.60 19.53
N ALA A 10 18.78 -21.28 20.47
CA ALA A 10 17.98 -20.06 20.43
C ALA A 10 18.90 -18.82 20.38
N GLY A 11 19.21 -18.37 19.17
CA GLY A 11 20.14 -17.29 18.92
C GLY A 11 19.59 -15.98 19.46
N SER A 12 20.37 -15.31 20.32
CA SER A 12 20.18 -13.91 20.65
C SER A 12 19.97 -13.12 19.35
N LEU A 13 18.82 -12.43 19.22
CA LEU A 13 18.56 -11.50 18.13
C LEU A 13 19.77 -10.60 17.89
N GLN A 14 20.13 -10.39 16.62
CA GLN A 14 21.21 -9.46 16.31
C GLN A 14 20.83 -8.04 16.83
N PRO A 15 21.81 -7.22 17.25
CA PRO A 15 21.55 -5.87 17.74
C PRO A 15 20.66 -5.03 16.81
N GLN A 16 20.81 -5.18 15.49
CA GLN A 16 19.98 -4.52 14.48
C GLN A 16 18.50 -4.95 14.54
N GLN A 17 18.23 -6.24 14.75
CA GLN A 17 16.86 -6.76 14.90
C GLN A 17 16.20 -6.29 16.21
N ARG A 18 17.00 -6.13 17.29
CA ARG A 18 16.52 -5.55 18.56
C ARG A 18 16.16 -4.08 18.41
N ALA A 19 16.99 -3.29 17.72
CA ALA A 19 16.72 -1.88 17.45
C ALA A 19 15.46 -1.70 16.59
N ALA A 20 15.31 -2.50 15.53
CA ALA A 20 14.12 -2.49 14.67
C ALA A 20 12.84 -2.83 15.44
N ARG A 21 12.87 -3.84 16.32
CA ARG A 21 11.72 -4.23 17.17
C ARG A 21 11.37 -3.16 18.21
N ALA A 22 12.36 -2.55 18.86
CA ALA A 22 12.13 -1.47 19.82
C ALA A 22 11.54 -0.22 19.14
N HIS A 23 12.05 0.13 17.96
CA HIS A 23 11.54 1.23 17.14
C HIS A 23 10.08 0.96 16.70
N ALA A 24 9.80 -0.25 16.22
CA ALA A 24 8.44 -0.69 15.86
C ALA A 24 7.44 -0.62 17.02
N ALA A 25 7.86 -0.97 18.24
CA ALA A 25 7.02 -0.90 19.43
C ALA A 25 6.73 0.55 19.87
N ALA A 26 7.72 1.44 19.78
CA ALA A 26 7.54 2.87 20.03
C ALA A 26 6.58 3.50 19.01
N TRP A 27 6.73 3.12 17.74
CA TRP A 27 5.84 3.56 16.65
C TRP A 27 4.40 3.10 16.84
N ARG A 28 4.15 1.82 17.20
CA ARG A 28 2.78 1.33 17.46
C ARG A 28 2.07 2.12 18.57
N ARG A 29 2.81 2.58 19.59
CA ARG A 29 2.26 3.42 20.66
C ARG A 29 1.93 4.85 20.17
N ALA A 30 2.81 5.46 19.38
CA ALA A 30 2.58 6.78 18.80
C ALA A 30 1.44 6.77 17.76
N ALA A 31 1.40 5.73 16.92
CA ALA A 31 0.35 5.50 15.93
C ALA A 31 -1.02 5.25 16.59
N GLY A 32 -1.09 4.57 17.74
CA GLY A 32 -2.33 4.39 18.49
C GLY A 32 -2.94 5.71 18.96
N ALA A 33 -2.11 6.69 19.35
CA ALA A 33 -2.56 8.03 19.72
C ALA A 33 -2.96 8.89 18.50
N SER A 34 -2.28 8.70 17.36
CA SER A 34 -2.58 9.39 16.08
C SER A 34 -3.82 8.82 15.37
N ALA A 35 -4.05 7.51 15.43
CA ALA A 35 -5.17 6.83 14.78
C ALA A 35 -6.53 7.34 15.28
N ALA A 36 -6.64 7.68 16.58
CA ALA A 36 -7.84 8.31 17.14
C ALA A 36 -8.14 9.70 16.51
N ALA A 37 -7.11 10.45 16.14
CA ALA A 37 -7.25 11.74 15.45
C ALA A 37 -7.51 11.57 13.94
N THR A 38 -6.91 10.56 13.30
CA THR A 38 -7.07 10.27 11.87
C THR A 38 -8.47 9.74 11.51
N VAL A 39 -9.08 8.90 12.38
CA VAL A 39 -10.46 8.42 12.17
C VAL A 39 -11.47 9.58 12.15
N LEU A 40 -11.23 10.65 12.92
CA LEU A 40 -12.06 11.85 12.91
C LEU A 40 -11.93 12.66 11.59
N CYS A 41 -10.73 12.72 11.01
CA CYS A 41 -10.48 13.48 9.77
C CYS A 41 -10.90 12.74 8.49
N MET A 42 -10.88 11.40 8.46
CA MET A 42 -11.32 10.64 7.28
C MET A 42 -12.84 10.69 7.04
N ALA A 43 -13.63 11.07 8.05
CA ALA A 43 -15.07 11.31 7.89
C ALA A 43 -15.38 12.64 7.17
N ALA A 44 -14.43 13.58 7.10
CA ALA A 44 -14.69 14.95 6.68
C ALA A 44 -14.48 15.22 5.17
N ALA A 45 -14.00 14.25 4.39
CA ALA A 45 -13.75 14.45 2.95
C ALA A 45 -14.09 13.20 2.14
N GLU A 46 -15.38 12.83 2.09
CA GLU A 46 -15.84 12.13 0.89
C GLU A 46 -15.78 13.13 -0.27
N PRO A 47 -14.97 12.88 -1.32
CA PRO A 47 -15.00 13.72 -2.50
C PRO A 47 -16.42 13.70 -3.09
N ALA A 48 -16.87 14.85 -3.58
CA ALA A 48 -18.21 15.04 -4.15
C ALA A 48 -18.60 14.08 -5.29
N HIS A 49 -17.68 13.20 -5.74
CA HIS A 49 -17.96 12.05 -6.60
C HIS A 49 -18.86 10.98 -5.99
N ALA A 50 -19.07 10.96 -4.67
CA ALA A 50 -19.97 9.98 -4.04
C ALA A 50 -21.47 10.17 -4.39
N ARG A 51 -21.86 11.30 -5.01
CA ARG A 51 -23.28 11.60 -5.31
C ARG A 51 -23.77 11.17 -6.70
N SER A 52 -22.89 10.75 -7.61
CA SER A 52 -23.28 10.34 -8.96
C SER A 52 -23.44 8.82 -9.06
N GLY A 53 -24.56 8.27 -8.59
CA GLY A 53 -25.04 6.92 -8.94
C GLY A 53 -23.97 5.82 -9.02
N ALA A 54 -22.94 5.87 -8.17
CA ALA A 54 -21.76 5.02 -8.33
C ALA A 54 -22.22 3.58 -8.22
N ALA A 55 -21.87 2.77 -9.22
CA ALA A 55 -22.17 1.34 -9.21
C ALA A 55 -21.75 0.78 -7.85
N LYS A 56 -22.69 0.10 -7.17
CA LYS A 56 -22.45 -0.44 -5.85
C LYS A 56 -21.23 -1.35 -5.93
N ARG A 57 -20.16 -1.02 -5.19
CA ARG A 57 -18.95 -1.86 -5.14
C ARG A 57 -19.35 -3.29 -4.76
N PRO A 58 -18.69 -4.31 -5.30
CA PRO A 58 -18.89 -5.67 -4.81
C PRO A 58 -18.67 -5.70 -3.29
N PRO A 59 -19.50 -6.41 -2.49
CA PRO A 59 -19.42 -6.39 -1.03
C PRO A 59 -18.01 -6.67 -0.49
N ARG A 60 -17.24 -7.53 -1.17
CA ARG A 60 -15.87 -7.86 -0.79
C ARG A 60 -14.88 -6.70 -0.94
N VAL A 61 -15.01 -5.89 -2.00
CA VAL A 61 -14.21 -4.67 -2.17
C VAL A 61 -14.47 -3.70 -1.04
N GLN A 62 -15.75 -3.56 -0.67
CA GLN A 62 -16.12 -2.71 0.45
C GLN A 62 -15.50 -3.22 1.76
N GLN A 63 -15.50 -4.54 2.01
CA GLN A 63 -14.83 -5.13 3.18
C GLN A 63 -13.31 -4.85 3.19
N ILE A 64 -12.63 -4.94 2.05
CA ILE A 64 -11.19 -4.62 1.97
C ILE A 64 -10.96 -3.13 2.28
N LEU A 65 -11.77 -2.24 1.71
CA LEU A 65 -11.68 -0.81 1.98
C LEU A 65 -11.98 -0.48 3.45
N ASP A 66 -12.97 -1.14 4.05
CA ASP A 66 -13.30 -0.99 5.47
C ASP A 66 -12.17 -1.52 6.38
N HIS A 67 -11.53 -2.61 5.97
CA HIS A 67 -10.35 -3.12 6.66
C HIS A 67 -9.19 -2.12 6.59
N LEU A 68 -8.85 -1.61 5.40
CA LEU A 68 -7.81 -0.60 5.22
C LEU A 68 -8.10 0.71 5.98
N LYS A 69 -9.37 1.09 6.09
CA LYS A 69 -9.81 2.27 6.87
C LYS A 69 -9.63 2.06 8.37
N SER A 70 -9.88 0.85 8.87
CA SER A 70 -9.70 0.49 10.28
C SER A 70 -8.26 0.12 10.65
N HIS A 71 -7.44 -0.19 9.64
CA HIS A 71 -6.03 -0.58 9.78
C HIS A 71 -5.18 0.30 8.85
N PRO A 72 -5.00 1.59 9.17
CA PRO A 72 -4.30 2.53 8.31
C PRO A 72 -2.90 2.00 8.02
N MET A 73 -2.52 2.04 6.74
CA MET A 73 -1.18 1.64 6.31
C MET A 73 -0.18 2.66 6.86
N GLY A 74 0.54 2.28 7.90
CA GLY A 74 1.61 3.09 8.46
C GLY A 74 2.81 3.12 7.53
N VAL A 75 3.54 4.23 7.53
CA VAL A 75 4.90 4.24 6.99
C VAL A 75 5.80 3.58 8.04
N THR A 76 5.98 2.27 7.92
CA THR A 76 6.84 1.52 8.84
C THR A 76 8.06 0.98 8.12
N SER A 77 9.22 0.98 8.77
CA SER A 77 10.39 0.22 8.30
C SER A 77 10.47 -1.10 9.06
N GLN A 78 9.39 -1.88 9.09
CA GLN A 78 9.42 -3.22 9.68
C GLN A 78 9.78 -4.23 8.61
N PRO A 79 10.73 -5.15 8.87
CA PRO A 79 11.04 -6.22 7.94
C PRO A 79 9.76 -6.99 7.64
N LEU A 80 9.42 -7.13 6.36
CA LEU A 80 8.39 -8.08 5.96
C LEU A 80 8.96 -9.47 6.25
N GLN A 81 8.54 -10.07 7.37
CA GLN A 81 8.83 -11.47 7.60
C GLN A 81 7.91 -12.25 6.65
N TYR A 82 8.49 -12.77 5.57
CA TYR A 82 7.84 -13.72 4.66
C TYR A 82 7.72 -15.12 5.27
N ASP A 83 8.22 -15.31 6.50
CA ASP A 83 7.94 -16.50 7.28
C ASP A 83 6.44 -16.53 7.56
N ALA A 84 5.72 -17.27 6.71
CA ALA A 84 4.36 -17.69 6.99
C ALA A 84 4.40 -18.63 8.20
N GLU A 85 4.58 -18.04 9.38
CA GLU A 85 4.23 -18.69 10.63
C GLU A 85 2.81 -19.21 10.43
N PRO A 86 2.57 -20.54 10.54
CA PRO A 86 1.25 -21.12 10.32
C PRO A 86 0.17 -20.51 11.24
N SER A 87 0.60 -19.78 12.27
CA SER A 87 -0.22 -19.07 13.24
C SER A 87 -0.65 -17.66 12.80
N THR A 88 -0.13 -17.13 11.69
CA THR A 88 -0.50 -15.79 11.22
C THR A 88 -1.91 -15.83 10.65
N GLN A 89 -2.89 -15.49 11.48
CA GLN A 89 -4.28 -15.37 11.04
C GLN A 89 -4.36 -14.22 10.04
N LEU A 90 -4.66 -14.58 8.80
CA LEU A 90 -5.03 -13.62 7.78
C LEU A 90 -6.23 -12.78 8.26
N PRO A 91 -6.33 -11.50 7.87
CA PRO A 91 -7.51 -10.69 8.19
C PRO A 91 -8.81 -11.39 7.76
N PRO A 92 -9.92 -11.27 8.52
CA PRO A 92 -11.21 -11.90 8.16
C PRO A 92 -11.70 -11.56 6.75
N CYS A 93 -11.29 -10.40 6.21
CA CYS A 93 -11.61 -9.97 4.86
C CYS A 93 -10.78 -10.66 3.76
N VAL A 94 -9.85 -11.55 4.10
CA VAL A 94 -9.13 -12.41 3.16
C VAL A 94 -9.08 -13.88 3.62
N THR A 95 -9.39 -14.16 4.88
CA THR A 95 -9.59 -15.53 5.37
C THR A 95 -10.67 -16.25 4.56
N GLY A 96 -10.38 -17.48 4.15
CA GLY A 96 -11.34 -18.33 3.44
C GLY A 96 -11.54 -18.00 1.97
N LEU A 97 -10.77 -17.06 1.39
CA LEU A 97 -10.74 -16.89 -0.06
C LEU A 97 -10.18 -18.15 -0.70
N SER A 98 -10.95 -18.78 -1.58
CA SER A 98 -10.39 -19.69 -2.58
C SER A 98 -9.80 -18.87 -3.74
N PRO A 99 -8.95 -19.47 -4.58
CA PRO A 99 -8.58 -18.87 -5.86
C PRO A 99 -9.79 -18.36 -6.65
N ASP A 100 -10.89 -19.11 -6.68
CA ASP A 100 -12.14 -18.78 -7.37
C ASP A 100 -12.81 -17.50 -6.85
N ASP A 101 -12.61 -17.13 -5.58
CA ASP A 101 -13.14 -15.89 -5.01
C ASP A 101 -12.30 -14.66 -5.40
N ALA A 102 -11.03 -14.87 -5.75
CA ALA A 102 -10.09 -13.82 -6.12
C ALA A 102 -9.98 -13.62 -7.64
N LEU A 103 -10.29 -14.66 -8.40
CA LEU A 103 -10.21 -14.67 -9.85
C LEU A 103 -11.60 -14.47 -10.48
N PRO A 104 -11.70 -13.82 -11.65
CA PRO A 104 -12.97 -13.76 -12.37
C PRO A 104 -13.48 -15.19 -12.66
N PRO A 105 -14.80 -15.44 -12.62
CA PRO A 105 -15.35 -16.77 -12.80
C PRO A 105 -14.88 -17.37 -14.13
N PRO A 106 -14.58 -18.68 -14.16
CA PRO A 106 -14.07 -19.33 -15.36
C PRO A 106 -15.04 -19.08 -16.52
N ARG A 107 -14.50 -18.66 -17.66
CA ARG A 107 -15.29 -18.46 -18.89
C ARG A 107 -15.95 -19.79 -19.24
N ARG A 108 -17.27 -19.88 -19.12
CA ARG A 108 -18.06 -21.06 -19.52
C ARG A 108 -17.79 -21.38 -20.99
N GLY A 109 -16.92 -22.35 -21.26
CA GLY A 109 -16.62 -22.80 -22.63
C GLY A 109 -15.25 -23.46 -22.88
N GLY A 110 -14.30 -23.42 -21.95
CA GLY A 110 -12.99 -24.08 -22.12
C GLY A 110 -12.81 -25.28 -21.21
N GLY A 111 -12.97 -26.50 -21.73
CA GLY A 111 -12.71 -27.74 -20.98
C GLY A 111 -11.21 -28.04 -20.86
N GLY A 112 -10.48 -27.30 -20.02
CA GLY A 112 -9.06 -27.54 -19.75
C GLY A 112 -8.65 -27.11 -18.34
N ASP A 113 -7.83 -27.94 -17.70
CA ASP A 113 -7.21 -27.85 -16.36
C ASP A 113 -7.49 -26.62 -15.49
N GLU A 114 -8.07 -26.85 -14.30
CA GLU A 114 -8.29 -25.87 -13.20
C GLU A 114 -7.03 -25.11 -12.76
N ALA A 115 -5.82 -25.55 -13.12
CA ALA A 115 -4.59 -24.82 -12.83
C ALA A 115 -4.25 -23.70 -13.85
N ALA A 116 -5.05 -23.55 -14.92
CA ALA A 116 -4.81 -22.58 -16.00
C ALA A 116 -5.55 -21.24 -15.82
N GLU A 117 -6.12 -20.96 -14.63
CA GLU A 117 -7.10 -19.89 -14.44
C GLU A 117 -6.57 -18.45 -14.56
N ALA A 118 -5.26 -18.22 -14.43
CA ALA A 118 -4.70 -16.89 -14.67
C ALA A 118 -4.35 -16.64 -16.15
N GLY A 119 -4.33 -17.69 -16.99
CA GLY A 119 -3.69 -17.66 -18.31
C GLY A 119 -2.21 -17.22 -18.25
N PRO A 120 -1.47 -17.29 -19.37
CA PRO A 120 -0.17 -16.65 -19.42
C PRO A 120 -0.33 -15.13 -19.26
N PRO A 121 0.62 -14.44 -18.58
CA PRO A 121 0.58 -12.99 -18.48
C PRO A 121 0.51 -12.35 -19.87
N VAL A 122 -0.52 -11.55 -20.10
CA VAL A 122 -0.70 -10.85 -21.38
C VAL A 122 0.29 -9.70 -21.44
N ARG A 123 1.35 -9.89 -22.23
CA ARG A 123 2.42 -8.89 -22.41
C ARG A 123 1.83 -7.59 -22.95
N GLY A 124 2.16 -6.47 -22.30
CA GLY A 124 1.66 -5.14 -22.69
C GLY A 124 0.21 -4.87 -22.27
N SER A 125 -0.43 -5.76 -21.51
CA SER A 125 -1.74 -5.47 -20.95
C SER A 125 -1.67 -4.29 -19.96
N PRO A 126 -2.75 -3.48 -19.85
CA PRO A 126 -2.86 -2.47 -18.80
C PRO A 126 -2.67 -3.04 -17.39
N ALA A 127 -3.13 -4.28 -17.16
CA ALA A 127 -2.98 -4.99 -15.89
C ALA A 127 -1.53 -5.17 -15.45
N ALA A 128 -0.56 -5.24 -16.39
CA ALA A 128 0.85 -5.29 -16.04
C ALA A 128 1.33 -4.00 -15.34
N ARG A 129 0.81 -2.84 -15.76
CA ARG A 129 1.10 -1.56 -15.10
C ARG A 129 0.46 -1.49 -13.73
N ASP A 130 -0.79 -1.95 -13.59
CA ASP A 130 -1.48 -2.00 -12.31
C ASP A 130 -0.75 -2.92 -11.32
N ALA A 131 -0.33 -4.10 -11.76
CA ALA A 131 0.44 -5.04 -10.95
C ALA A 131 1.80 -4.46 -10.50
N ALA A 132 2.53 -3.80 -11.42
CA ALA A 132 3.76 -3.08 -11.07
C ALA A 132 3.49 -1.96 -10.05
N TYR A 133 2.37 -1.26 -10.16
CA TYR A 133 1.96 -0.23 -9.21
C TYR A 133 1.71 -0.84 -7.82
N VAL A 134 0.96 -1.94 -7.73
CA VAL A 134 0.74 -2.67 -6.46
C VAL A 134 2.08 -3.10 -5.84
N HIS A 135 3.00 -3.60 -6.65
CA HIS A 135 4.34 -3.98 -6.18
C HIS A 135 5.09 -2.77 -5.58
N ALA A 136 5.01 -1.61 -6.23
CA ALA A 136 5.60 -0.37 -5.70
C ALA A 136 5.01 0.04 -4.34
N LEU A 137 3.70 -0.17 -4.14
CA LEU A 137 3.03 0.10 -2.87
C LEU A 137 3.55 -0.80 -1.74
N ILE A 138 3.71 -2.10 -2.03
CA ILE A 138 4.24 -3.09 -1.07
C ILE A 138 5.65 -2.71 -0.64
N HIS A 139 6.56 -2.48 -1.60
CA HIS A 139 7.93 -2.10 -1.27
C HIS A 139 8.03 -0.77 -0.52
N ARG A 140 7.15 0.20 -0.81
CA ARG A 140 7.14 1.45 -0.04
C ARG A 140 6.76 1.21 1.43
N GLN A 141 5.92 0.20 1.71
CA GLN A 141 5.61 -0.22 3.07
C GLN A 141 6.74 -0.99 3.77
N GLU A 142 7.65 -1.62 3.02
CA GLU A 142 8.88 -2.19 3.59
C GLU A 142 9.83 -1.08 4.08
N GLY A 143 9.72 0.12 3.52
CA GLY A 143 10.42 1.31 3.99
C GLY A 143 11.94 1.17 3.88
N SER A 144 12.64 1.31 5.01
CA SER A 144 14.11 1.21 5.09
C SER A 144 14.61 -0.24 5.21
N CYS A 145 13.75 -1.24 5.11
CA CYS A 145 14.18 -2.63 5.17
C CYS A 145 14.93 -3.02 3.90
N ASP A 146 16.15 -3.52 4.07
CA ASP A 146 16.97 -3.99 2.96
C ASP A 146 16.58 -5.42 2.57
N GLY A 147 16.38 -5.63 1.27
CA GLY A 147 16.22 -6.94 0.63
C GLY A 147 17.32 -7.18 -0.41
N GLU A 148 17.10 -8.16 -1.30
CA GLU A 148 18.08 -8.55 -2.35
C GLU A 148 18.47 -7.39 -3.28
N PHE A 149 17.57 -6.42 -3.49
CA PHE A 149 17.74 -5.31 -4.43
C PHE A 149 17.81 -3.93 -3.74
N GLY A 150 18.21 -3.91 -2.47
CA GLY A 150 18.30 -2.69 -1.66
C GLY A 150 17.06 -2.47 -0.80
N SER A 151 16.88 -1.23 -0.32
CA SER A 151 15.77 -0.87 0.57
C SER A 151 14.40 -0.95 -0.12
N GLY A 152 13.34 -1.13 0.67
CA GLY A 152 11.95 -0.97 0.22
C GLY A 152 11.71 0.34 -0.54
N PHE A 153 12.25 1.47 -0.08
CA PHE A 153 12.12 2.75 -0.77
C PHE A 153 12.78 2.78 -2.15
N SER A 154 13.98 2.23 -2.31
CA SER A 154 14.63 2.13 -3.63
C SER A 154 13.89 1.19 -4.57
N ASN A 155 13.40 0.05 -4.06
CA ASN A 155 12.58 -0.89 -4.84
C ASN A 155 11.25 -0.27 -5.27
N ALA A 156 10.60 0.50 -4.39
CA ALA A 156 9.37 1.21 -4.72
C ALA A 156 9.57 2.15 -5.92
N ASN A 157 10.67 2.91 -5.96
CA ASN A 157 10.98 3.80 -7.08
C ASN A 157 11.16 3.04 -8.41
N TYR A 158 11.85 1.90 -8.39
CA TYR A 158 11.97 1.03 -9.56
C TYR A 158 10.60 0.61 -10.09
N TRP A 159 9.72 0.12 -9.21
CA TRP A 159 8.40 -0.36 -9.62
C TRP A 159 7.44 0.77 -10.01
N TYR A 160 7.54 1.97 -9.42
CA TYR A 160 6.79 3.13 -9.91
C TYR A 160 7.21 3.54 -11.33
N ALA A 161 8.50 3.44 -11.65
CA ALA A 161 8.97 3.65 -13.01
C ALA A 161 8.40 2.59 -13.97
N ALA A 162 8.42 1.31 -13.57
CA ALA A 162 7.84 0.21 -14.36
C ALA A 162 6.32 0.36 -14.57
N ALA A 163 5.60 0.88 -13.57
CA ALA A 163 4.17 1.18 -13.67
C ALA A 163 3.86 2.40 -14.55
N ALA A 164 4.88 3.18 -14.94
CA ALA A 164 4.75 4.51 -15.52
C ALA A 164 3.80 5.39 -14.66
N ALA A 165 4.12 5.48 -13.36
CA ALA A 165 3.24 6.08 -12.35
C ALA A 165 2.81 7.52 -12.66
N ALA A 166 3.72 8.33 -13.23
CA ALA A 166 3.44 9.73 -13.57
C ALA A 166 2.31 9.89 -14.60
N THR A 167 2.12 8.89 -15.47
CA THR A 167 1.06 8.86 -16.50
C THR A 167 -0.01 7.81 -16.20
N HIS A 168 -0.06 7.31 -14.97
CA HIS A 168 -1.10 6.39 -14.54
C HIS A 168 -2.45 7.11 -14.45
N PRO A 169 -3.59 6.49 -14.81
CA PRO A 169 -4.91 7.13 -14.72
C PRO A 169 -5.26 7.68 -13.33
N ILE A 170 -4.69 7.11 -12.27
CA ILE A 170 -4.90 7.58 -10.89
C ILE A 170 -4.04 8.79 -10.52
N ALA A 171 -3.05 9.18 -11.32
CA ALA A 171 -2.07 10.20 -10.94
C ALA A 171 -2.69 11.60 -10.75
N PRO A 172 -3.55 12.13 -11.67
CA PRO A 172 -4.23 13.40 -11.43
C PRO A 172 -5.15 13.40 -10.19
N PRO A 173 -6.06 12.42 -9.98
CA PRO A 173 -6.89 12.41 -8.77
C PRO A 173 -6.08 12.19 -7.50
N LEU A 174 -4.94 11.48 -7.54
CA LEU A 174 -4.07 11.32 -6.39
C LEU A 174 -3.35 12.63 -6.01
N ALA A 175 -2.89 13.41 -6.99
CA ALA A 175 -2.33 14.73 -6.72
C ALA A 175 -3.38 15.68 -6.09
N ALA A 176 -4.65 15.59 -6.51
CA ALA A 176 -5.74 16.32 -5.87
C ALA A 176 -5.99 15.83 -4.43
N ALA A 177 -5.98 14.51 -4.21
CA ALA A 177 -6.12 13.92 -2.87
C ALA A 177 -4.97 14.34 -1.94
N ALA A 178 -3.74 14.44 -2.43
CA ALA A 178 -2.61 14.95 -1.66
C ALA A 178 -2.82 16.40 -1.21
N ARG A 179 -3.30 17.28 -2.10
CA ARG A 179 -3.64 18.67 -1.73
C ARG A 179 -4.76 18.75 -0.70
N ALA A 180 -5.75 17.87 -0.80
CA ALA A 180 -6.81 17.77 0.21
C ALA A 180 -6.28 17.26 1.56
N ALA A 181 -5.40 16.25 1.55
CA ALA A 181 -4.79 15.68 2.75
C ALA A 181 -3.87 16.66 3.50
N ALA A 182 -3.31 17.65 2.80
CA ALA A 182 -2.55 18.74 3.41
C ALA A 182 -3.42 19.75 4.17
N GLY A 183 -4.71 19.89 3.80
CA GLY A 183 -5.62 20.84 4.43
C GLY A 183 -5.12 22.29 4.35
N ALA A 184 -5.18 22.99 5.49
CA ALA A 184 -4.72 24.37 5.65
C ALA A 184 -3.26 24.50 6.12
N ASP A 185 -2.55 23.40 6.34
CA ASP A 185 -1.15 23.43 6.78
C ASP A 185 -0.23 23.90 5.63
N PRO A 186 0.47 25.04 5.78
CA PRO A 186 1.26 25.60 4.69
C PRO A 186 2.47 24.76 4.31
N GLU A 187 3.06 24.02 5.24
CA GLU A 187 4.21 23.16 4.96
C GLU A 187 3.78 21.91 4.20
N LEU A 188 2.73 21.24 4.68
CA LEU A 188 2.16 20.09 3.98
C LEU A 188 1.61 20.49 2.61
N ARG A 189 1.06 21.71 2.47
CA ARG A 189 0.57 22.21 1.19
C ARG A 189 1.70 22.37 0.17
N ARG A 190 2.86 22.90 0.58
CA ARG A 190 4.05 22.95 -0.28
C ARG A 190 4.48 21.56 -0.75
N HIS A 191 4.47 20.58 0.16
CA HIS A 191 4.76 19.19 -0.22
C HIS A 191 3.73 18.64 -1.22
N ALA A 192 2.43 18.81 -0.96
CA ALA A 192 1.37 18.36 -1.86
C ALA A 192 1.41 19.03 -3.24
N ASP A 193 1.66 20.34 -3.30
CA ASP A 193 1.79 21.07 -4.56
C ASP A 193 3.01 20.60 -5.35
N ALA A 194 4.13 20.34 -4.66
CA ALA A 194 5.33 19.78 -5.26
C ALA A 194 5.12 18.37 -5.83
N LEU A 195 4.26 17.55 -5.21
CA LEU A 195 3.88 16.23 -5.75
C LEU A 195 3.06 16.34 -7.04
N GLY A 196 2.40 17.48 -7.30
CA GLY A 196 1.55 17.69 -8.48
C GLY A 196 2.13 18.62 -9.55
N ALA A 197 3.35 19.14 -9.37
CA ALA A 197 3.90 20.23 -10.18
C ALA A 197 4.07 19.90 -11.67
N GLY A 198 4.17 18.60 -12.02
CA GLY A 198 4.32 18.13 -13.41
C GLY A 198 3.01 17.79 -14.12
N GLY A 199 1.84 18.17 -13.57
CA GLY A 199 0.53 17.79 -14.12
C GLY A 199 0.09 16.35 -13.79
N GLY A 200 0.92 15.60 -13.08
CA GLY A 200 0.65 14.28 -12.52
C GLY A 200 1.28 14.13 -11.13
N PHE A 201 1.05 12.98 -10.49
CA PHE A 201 1.62 12.66 -9.19
C PHE A 201 3.08 12.18 -9.33
N ASP A 202 4.02 12.89 -8.70
CA ASP A 202 5.45 12.57 -8.63
C ASP A 202 5.72 11.50 -7.55
N ALA A 203 5.59 10.23 -7.94
CA ALA A 203 5.75 9.10 -7.03
C ALA A 203 7.16 9.01 -6.39
N PRO A 204 8.28 9.22 -7.12
CA PRO A 204 9.60 9.25 -6.50
C PRO A 204 9.74 10.31 -5.40
N ARG A 205 9.21 11.52 -5.64
CA ARG A 205 9.20 12.57 -4.61
C ARG A 205 8.34 12.16 -3.42
N PHE A 206 7.21 11.48 -3.64
CA PHE A 206 6.40 10.96 -2.55
C PHE A 206 7.12 9.89 -1.73
N VAL A 207 7.85 8.98 -2.38
CA VAL A 207 8.70 7.99 -1.70
C VAL A 207 9.74 8.68 -0.80
N SER A 208 10.39 9.75 -1.27
CA SER A 208 11.30 10.53 -0.44
C SER A 208 10.62 11.18 0.77
N LEU A 209 9.37 11.64 0.63
CA LEU A 209 8.59 12.15 1.77
C LEU A 209 8.28 11.04 2.78
N CYS A 210 7.88 9.86 2.32
CA CYS A 210 7.67 8.70 3.19
C CYS A 210 8.96 8.29 3.90
N GLN A 211 10.10 8.31 3.21
CA GLN A 211 11.40 8.03 3.82
C GLN A 211 11.74 9.04 4.94
N ARG A 212 11.50 10.34 4.70
CA ARG A 212 11.64 11.38 5.74
C ARG A 212 10.70 11.13 6.92
N ALA A 213 9.44 10.79 6.65
CA ALA A 213 8.45 10.48 7.67
C ALA A 213 8.85 9.26 8.52
N ALA A 214 9.40 8.22 7.90
CA ALA A 214 9.88 7.01 8.58
C ALA A 214 11.10 7.30 9.49
N GLY A 215 12.00 8.19 9.02
CA GLY A 215 13.23 8.55 9.73
C GLY A 215 13.04 9.53 10.90
N ALA A 216 11.87 10.18 11.02
CA ALA A 216 11.64 11.22 12.02
C ALA A 216 11.77 10.73 13.49
N GLY A 217 11.57 9.43 13.77
CA GLY A 217 11.89 8.83 15.08
C GLY A 217 11.11 9.38 16.29
N ALA A 218 11.30 8.77 17.46
CA ALA A 218 10.53 9.06 18.69
C ALA A 218 10.91 10.38 19.41
N GLY A 219 11.86 11.15 18.87
CA GLY A 219 12.30 12.44 19.42
C GLY A 219 11.85 13.65 18.60
N ALA A 220 11.06 13.42 17.56
CA ALA A 220 10.58 14.43 16.64
C ALA A 220 9.53 15.32 17.32
N GLY A 221 9.64 16.64 17.16
CA GLY A 221 8.70 17.59 17.75
C GLY A 221 7.30 17.47 17.15
N ALA A 222 6.32 18.22 17.66
CA ALA A 222 4.94 18.19 17.13
C ALA A 222 4.85 18.47 15.61
N ARG A 223 5.79 19.25 15.05
CA ARG A 223 5.90 19.50 13.61
C ARG A 223 6.23 18.23 12.81
N ASP A 224 6.99 17.33 13.40
CA ASP A 224 7.42 16.09 12.75
C ASP A 224 6.32 15.02 12.77
N ALA A 225 5.32 15.13 13.66
CA ALA A 225 4.18 14.21 13.71
C ALA A 225 3.17 14.43 12.57
N ALA A 226 3.12 15.64 11.98
CA ALA A 226 2.18 15.97 10.91
C ALA A 226 2.53 15.29 9.58
N LEU A 227 3.82 15.10 9.30
CA LEU A 227 4.31 14.52 8.04
C LEU A 227 3.95 13.02 7.89
N PRO A 228 4.17 12.15 8.90
CA PRO A 228 3.66 10.78 8.87
C PRO A 228 2.16 10.70 8.60
N ALA A 229 1.35 11.46 9.34
CA ALA A 229 -0.10 11.44 9.17
C ALA A 229 -0.52 11.93 7.76
N PHE A 230 0.20 12.90 7.19
CA PHE A 230 0.03 13.31 5.80
C PHE A 230 0.33 12.17 4.83
N CYS A 231 1.50 11.52 4.95
CA CYS A 231 1.89 10.38 4.12
C CYS A 231 0.84 9.24 4.19
N GLU A 232 0.39 8.86 5.39
CA GLU A 232 -0.62 7.82 5.58
C GLU A 232 -1.95 8.15 4.88
N ARG A 233 -2.43 9.39 4.98
CA ARG A 233 -3.66 9.83 4.27
C ARG A 233 -3.52 9.78 2.75
N VAL A 234 -2.36 10.14 2.22
CA VAL A 234 -2.08 10.06 0.78
C VAL A 234 -2.01 8.60 0.34
N MET A 235 -1.31 7.74 1.08
CA MET A 235 -1.23 6.31 0.81
C MET A 235 -2.60 5.62 0.81
N ALA A 236 -3.46 5.96 1.78
CA ALA A 236 -4.83 5.44 1.83
C ALA A 236 -5.64 5.87 0.59
N SER A 237 -5.49 7.12 0.15
CA SER A 237 -6.14 7.63 -1.06
C SER A 237 -5.62 6.92 -2.32
N GLU A 238 -4.32 6.68 -2.40
CA GLU A 238 -3.66 5.98 -3.52
C GLU A 238 -4.17 4.55 -3.69
N VAL A 239 -4.23 3.77 -2.61
CA VAL A 239 -4.76 2.40 -2.67
C VAL A 239 -6.23 2.38 -3.07
N ARG A 240 -7.04 3.28 -2.50
CA ARG A 240 -8.46 3.38 -2.88
C ARG A 240 -8.62 3.70 -4.37
N LEU A 241 -7.89 4.69 -4.87
CA LEU A 241 -7.95 5.09 -6.28
C LEU A 241 -7.48 3.98 -7.22
N LEU A 242 -6.42 3.24 -6.85
CA LEU A 242 -5.93 2.11 -7.62
C LEU A 242 -6.96 0.97 -7.66
N LEU A 243 -7.57 0.62 -6.53
CA LEU A 243 -8.63 -0.39 -6.48
C LEU A 243 -9.83 0.03 -7.33
N ASP A 244 -10.33 1.26 -7.17
CA ASP A 244 -11.45 1.77 -7.95
C ASP A 244 -11.12 1.74 -9.47
N HIS A 245 -9.88 2.06 -9.86
CA HIS A 245 -9.41 1.95 -11.24
C HIS A 245 -9.45 0.51 -11.77
N CYS A 246 -8.83 -0.43 -11.05
CA CYS A 246 -8.76 -1.83 -11.45
C CYS A 246 -10.17 -2.45 -11.59
N TYR A 247 -11.08 -2.14 -10.67
CA TYR A 247 -12.46 -2.62 -10.73
C TYR A 247 -13.25 -2.02 -11.90
N ALA A 248 -13.11 -0.71 -12.14
CA ALA A 248 -13.75 -0.08 -13.29
C ALA A 248 -13.23 -0.67 -14.61
N ALA A 249 -11.92 -0.93 -14.72
CA ALA A 249 -11.31 -1.56 -15.88
C ALA A 249 -11.82 -3.00 -16.09
N ALA A 250 -11.92 -3.79 -15.02
CA ALA A 250 -12.45 -5.16 -15.06
C ALA A 250 -13.93 -5.20 -15.49
N ALA A 251 -14.76 -4.29 -14.97
CA ALA A 251 -16.17 -4.20 -15.33
C ALA A 251 -16.40 -3.72 -16.77
N GLY A 252 -15.55 -2.81 -17.27
CA GLY A 252 -15.61 -2.29 -18.64
C GLY A 252 -15.04 -3.24 -19.71
N GLY A 253 -14.25 -4.24 -19.31
CA GLY A 253 -13.59 -5.19 -20.21
C GLY A 253 -14.51 -6.23 -20.86
N GLY A 254 -15.79 -6.31 -20.46
CA GLY A 254 -16.78 -7.22 -21.03
C GLY A 254 -17.56 -6.68 -22.24
N ALA A 255 -17.34 -5.43 -22.65
CA ALA A 255 -18.11 -4.76 -23.70
C ALA A 255 -17.35 -4.51 -25.01
N ARG A 256 -16.26 -5.25 -25.27
CA ARG A 256 -15.51 -5.17 -26.53
C ARG A 256 -15.56 -6.50 -27.28
#